data_AF-T0YBW7-F1
#
_entry.id   AF-T0YBW7-F1
#
_cell.length_a   1.000
_cell.length_b   1.000
_cell.length_c   1.000
_cell.angle_alpha   90.00
_cell.angle_beta   90.00
_cell.angle_gamma   90.00
#
_symmetry.space_group_name_H-M   'P 1'
#
loop_
_entity.id
_entity.type
_entity.pdbx_description
1 polymer ?
#
loop_
_entity_poly.entity_id
_entity_poly.type
_entity_poly.pdbx_seq_one_letter_code
_entity_poly.pdbx_strand_id
1 'polypeptide(L)'
;EIVELEPEEAELAKLFTNTWRYIKFATANQLYMIANDFGLDYDRIRTALAHNYPRAQDLPGAGLAAGPCLLKDTMQLAAFNNNQFTLGHSAMLINEGLPLYTVARLEQRFDLSQMTVGILGMAFKGESDDIRSSLSYRLKRILQFKSKRVLCTDSLRL
;
A
#
# COMPACT_ATOMS: atom_id res chain seq x y z
N GLU A 1 18.82 -18.37 -16.98
CA GLU A 1 19.57 -17.32 -17.71
C GLU A 1 20.33 -16.51 -16.67
N ILE A 2 21.48 -15.96 -17.04
CA ILE A 2 22.32 -15.10 -16.19
C ILE A 2 22.46 -13.78 -16.93
N VAL A 3 22.45 -12.67 -16.19
CA VAL A 3 22.71 -11.32 -16.74
C VAL A 3 23.95 -10.80 -16.02
N GLU A 4 24.97 -10.46 -16.81
CA GLU A 4 26.22 -9.89 -16.32
C GLU A 4 26.09 -8.35 -16.31
N LEU A 5 26.55 -7.72 -15.23
CA LEU A 5 26.40 -6.31 -14.89
C LEU A 5 27.56 -5.87 -14.00
N GLU A 6 27.88 -4.57 -13.98
CA GLU A 6 28.75 -4.01 -12.94
C GLU A 6 28.02 -3.99 -11.57
N PRO A 7 28.75 -3.97 -10.42
CA PRO A 7 28.14 -4.06 -9.09
C PRO A 7 27.07 -2.99 -8.83
N GLU A 8 27.35 -1.74 -9.18
CA GLU A 8 26.44 -0.60 -9.02
C GLU A 8 25.18 -0.74 -9.89
N GLU A 9 25.30 -1.32 -11.09
CA GLU A 9 24.15 -1.59 -11.96
C GLU A 9 23.24 -2.67 -11.36
N ALA A 10 23.83 -3.72 -10.78
CA ALA A 10 23.08 -4.78 -10.10
C ALA A 10 22.35 -4.26 -8.83
N GLU A 11 22.98 -3.39 -8.04
CA GLU A 11 22.34 -2.71 -6.91
C GLU A 11 21.18 -1.80 -7.37
N LEU A 12 21.41 -0.95 -8.37
CA LEU A 12 20.39 -0.05 -8.91
C LEU A 12 19.22 -0.83 -9.53
N ALA A 13 19.48 -1.90 -10.29
CA ALA A 13 18.44 -2.78 -10.83
C ALA A 13 17.55 -3.34 -9.71
N LYS A 14 18.13 -3.70 -8.56
CA LYS A 14 17.38 -4.20 -7.40
C LYS A 14 16.53 -3.11 -6.75
N LEU A 15 17.08 -1.91 -6.54
CA LEU A 15 16.36 -0.75 -5.97
C LEU A 15 15.23 -0.28 -6.90
N PHE A 16 15.49 -0.20 -8.21
CA PHE A 16 14.50 0.16 -9.24
C PHE A 16 13.34 -0.85 -9.30
N THR A 17 13.63 -2.16 -9.19
CA THR A 17 12.59 -3.20 -9.17
C THR A 17 11.61 -3.03 -8.00
N ASN A 18 12.12 -2.78 -6.79
CA ASN A 18 11.27 -2.54 -5.62
C ASN A 18 10.53 -1.19 -5.71
N THR A 19 11.20 -0.14 -6.21
CA THR A 19 10.65 1.19 -6.45
C THR A 19 9.48 1.18 -7.44
N TRP A 20 9.67 0.59 -8.63
CA TRP A 20 8.64 0.45 -9.66
C TRP A 20 7.40 -0.29 -9.12
N ARG A 21 7.62 -1.35 -8.34
CA ARG A 21 6.55 -2.11 -7.71
C ARG A 21 5.79 -1.29 -6.65
N TYR A 22 6.49 -0.45 -5.87
CA TYR A 22 5.85 0.45 -4.90
C TYR A 22 5.03 1.55 -5.58
N ILE A 23 5.54 2.13 -6.67
CA ILE A 23 4.81 3.09 -7.53
C ILE A 23 3.55 2.45 -8.12
N LYS A 24 3.61 1.20 -8.61
CA LYS A 24 2.42 0.51 -9.12
C LYS A 24 1.33 0.26 -8.06
N PHE A 25 1.71 -0.01 -6.81
CA PHE A 25 0.74 -0.04 -5.71
C PHE A 25 0.12 1.34 -5.47
N ALA A 26 0.91 2.41 -5.52
CA ALA A 26 0.39 3.78 -5.42
C ALA A 26 -0.58 4.12 -6.56
N THR A 27 -0.28 3.73 -7.82
CA THR A 27 -1.20 3.91 -8.95
C THR A 27 -2.55 3.23 -8.70
N ALA A 28 -2.55 1.97 -8.27
CA ALA A 28 -3.78 1.24 -7.95
C ALA A 28 -4.54 1.89 -6.79
N ASN A 29 -3.84 2.30 -5.73
CA ASN A 29 -4.42 2.96 -4.56
C ASN A 29 -5.02 4.34 -4.88
N GLN A 30 -4.35 5.13 -5.72
CA GLN A 30 -4.86 6.44 -6.14
C GLN A 30 -6.12 6.32 -7.01
N LEU A 31 -6.14 5.35 -7.94
CA LEU A 31 -7.31 5.09 -8.79
C LEU A 31 -8.50 4.54 -7.97
N TYR A 32 -8.22 3.73 -6.94
CA TYR A 32 -9.23 3.28 -5.96
C TYR A 32 -9.83 4.43 -5.17
N MET A 33 -9.01 5.36 -4.66
CA MET A 33 -9.52 6.56 -3.97
C MET A 33 -10.44 7.36 -4.89
N ILE A 34 -9.98 7.67 -6.11
CA ILE A 34 -10.75 8.43 -7.11
C ILE A 34 -12.09 7.74 -7.44
N ALA A 35 -12.07 6.44 -7.76
CA ALA A 35 -13.28 5.70 -8.09
C ALA A 35 -14.30 5.70 -6.93
N ASN A 36 -13.83 5.43 -5.71
CA ASN A 36 -14.67 5.42 -4.52
C ASN A 36 -15.25 6.81 -4.19
N ASP A 37 -14.48 7.89 -4.37
CA ASP A 37 -14.94 9.25 -4.09
C ASP A 37 -16.07 9.67 -5.05
N PHE A 38 -16.09 9.15 -6.28
CA PHE A 38 -17.24 9.20 -7.20
C PHE A 38 -18.33 8.14 -6.95
N GLY A 39 -18.20 7.32 -5.91
CA GLY A 39 -19.16 6.27 -5.54
C GLY A 39 -19.12 5.02 -6.43
N LEU A 40 -18.05 4.83 -7.20
CA LEU A 40 -17.90 3.76 -8.20
C LEU A 40 -17.12 2.55 -7.67
N ASP A 41 -17.43 1.38 -8.22
CA ASP A 41 -16.76 0.11 -7.94
C ASP A 41 -15.39 0.05 -8.65
N TYR A 42 -14.31 0.26 -7.88
CA TYR A 42 -12.94 0.22 -8.41
C TYR A 42 -12.56 -1.14 -9.00
N ASP A 43 -12.96 -2.27 -8.41
CA ASP A 43 -12.52 -3.57 -8.91
C ASP A 43 -13.22 -3.96 -10.21
N ARG A 44 -14.46 -3.53 -10.42
CA ARG A 44 -15.11 -3.60 -11.74
C ARG A 44 -14.41 -2.72 -12.77
N ILE A 45 -14.01 -1.48 -12.41
CA ILE A 45 -13.25 -0.59 -13.29
C ILE A 45 -11.88 -1.20 -13.63
N ARG A 46 -11.13 -1.69 -12.64
CA ARG A 46 -9.83 -2.35 -12.79
C ARG A 46 -9.92 -3.60 -13.67
N THR A 47 -10.97 -4.40 -13.49
CA THR A 47 -11.24 -5.60 -14.30
C THR A 47 -11.52 -5.22 -15.76
N ALA A 48 -12.33 -4.18 -16.01
CA ALA A 48 -12.60 -3.68 -17.37
C ALA A 48 -11.33 -3.10 -18.03
N LEU A 49 -10.50 -2.39 -17.26
CA LEU A 49 -9.24 -1.78 -17.73
C LEU A 49 -8.17 -2.82 -18.12
N ALA A 50 -8.16 -3.99 -17.47
CA ALA A 50 -7.26 -5.11 -17.81
C ALA A 50 -7.85 -6.08 -18.85
N HIS A 51 -9.16 -6.01 -19.13
CA HIS A 51 -9.85 -6.95 -20.01
C HIS A 51 -9.31 -6.88 -21.45
N ASN A 52 -8.75 -8.00 -21.94
CA ASN A 52 -8.09 -8.13 -23.24
C ASN A 52 -6.97 -7.08 -23.49
N TYR A 53 -6.39 -6.48 -22.44
CA TYR A 53 -5.35 -5.46 -22.55
C TYR A 53 -4.07 -5.85 -21.80
N PRO A 54 -3.14 -6.60 -22.45
CA PRO A 54 -1.94 -7.14 -21.80
C PRO A 54 -1.09 -6.13 -21.02
N ARG A 55 -1.04 -4.87 -21.49
CA ARG A 55 -0.28 -3.77 -20.87
C ARG A 55 -0.79 -3.32 -19.50
N ALA A 56 -1.93 -3.84 -19.03
CA ALA A 56 -2.46 -3.56 -17.69
C ALA A 56 -2.88 -4.82 -16.91
N GLN A 57 -2.58 -6.03 -17.42
CA GLN A 57 -2.85 -7.29 -16.69
C GLN A 57 -2.07 -7.39 -15.37
N ASP A 58 -0.97 -6.66 -15.24
CA ASP A 58 -0.10 -6.63 -14.07
C ASP A 58 -0.39 -5.46 -13.10
N LEU A 59 -1.50 -4.72 -13.29
CA LEU A 59 -1.98 -3.68 -12.39
C LEU A 59 -2.54 -4.34 -11.10
N PRO A 60 -1.93 -4.13 -9.91
CA PRO A 60 -2.40 -4.75 -8.69
C PRO A 60 -3.80 -4.25 -8.27
N GLY A 61 -4.48 -5.06 -7.45
CA GLY A 61 -5.60 -4.56 -6.64
C GLY A 61 -5.13 -3.47 -5.67
N ALA A 62 -6.06 -2.60 -5.27
CA ALA A 62 -5.78 -1.61 -4.24
C ALA A 62 -5.78 -2.24 -2.84
N GLY A 63 -4.98 -1.68 -1.93
CA GLY A 63 -4.78 -2.22 -0.60
C GLY A 63 -3.52 -1.67 0.07
N LEU A 64 -3.34 -2.04 1.34
CA LEU A 64 -2.19 -1.63 2.14
C LEU A 64 -0.90 -2.24 1.55
N ALA A 65 0.08 -1.39 1.24
CA ALA A 65 1.38 -1.80 0.69
C ALA A 65 2.18 -2.70 1.66
N ALA A 66 2.94 -3.65 1.09
CA ALA A 66 3.33 -4.98 1.75
C ALA A 66 4.88 -4.61 1.98
N GLY A 67 5.32 -4.62 3.24
CA GLY A 67 6.70 -4.91 3.65
C GLY A 67 7.69 -3.71 3.66
N PRO A 68 8.65 -3.69 4.61
CA PRO A 68 9.52 -2.54 4.84
C PRO A 68 10.40 -2.19 3.63
N CYS A 69 10.84 -3.17 2.85
CA CYS A 69 11.76 -2.96 1.73
C CYS A 69 11.16 -2.07 0.62
N LEU A 70 9.86 -2.14 0.34
CA LEU A 70 9.29 -1.35 -0.76
C LEU A 70 9.35 0.15 -0.49
N LEU A 71 8.97 0.58 0.72
CA LEU A 71 9.11 1.97 1.15
C LEU A 71 10.58 2.33 1.37
N LYS A 72 11.35 1.50 2.09
CA LYS A 72 12.77 1.75 2.42
C LYS A 72 13.58 1.97 1.14
N ASP A 73 13.49 1.07 0.17
CA ASP A 73 14.34 1.11 -1.03
C ASP A 73 13.95 2.29 -1.95
N THR A 74 12.65 2.62 -2.02
CA THR A 74 12.15 3.84 -2.70
C THR A 74 12.70 5.12 -2.05
N MET A 75 12.73 5.18 -0.71
CA MET A 75 13.24 6.34 0.03
C MET A 75 14.77 6.41 0.04
N GLN A 76 15.47 5.27 0.02
CA GLN A 76 16.92 5.20 -0.16
C GLN A 76 17.32 5.74 -1.54
N LEU A 77 16.57 5.37 -2.59
CA LEU A 77 16.75 5.94 -3.93
C LEU A 77 16.40 7.44 -3.99
N ALA A 78 15.36 7.87 -3.28
CA ALA A 78 15.02 9.30 -3.18
C ALA A 78 16.14 10.09 -2.52
N ALA A 79 16.71 9.60 -1.41
CA ALA A 79 17.83 10.23 -0.71
C ALA A 79 19.11 10.27 -1.57
N PHE A 80 19.43 9.17 -2.28
CA PHE A 80 20.52 9.12 -3.25
C PHE A 80 20.36 10.17 -4.36
N ASN A 81 19.14 10.35 -4.88
CA ASN A 81 18.79 11.39 -5.84
C ASN A 81 18.56 12.78 -5.19
N ASN A 82 19.27 13.12 -4.11
CA ASN A 82 19.20 14.42 -3.41
C ASN A 82 17.75 14.86 -3.04
N ASN A 83 16.88 13.89 -2.73
CA ASN A 83 15.44 14.04 -2.50
C ASN A 83 14.62 14.60 -3.68
N GLN A 84 15.17 14.67 -4.89
CA GLN A 84 14.47 15.18 -6.10
C GLN A 84 13.59 14.12 -6.79
N PHE A 85 13.39 12.95 -6.18
CA PHE A 85 12.60 11.85 -6.75
C PHE A 85 11.08 12.03 -6.51
N THR A 86 10.48 13.03 -7.15
CA THR A 86 9.06 13.41 -7.01
C THR A 86 8.09 12.22 -7.14
N LEU A 87 8.32 11.31 -8.08
CA LEU A 87 7.43 10.15 -8.29
C LEU A 87 7.47 9.16 -7.11
N GLY A 88 8.64 8.94 -6.49
CA GLY A 88 8.78 8.13 -5.29
C GLY A 88 8.11 8.76 -4.07
N HIS A 89 8.22 10.08 -3.92
CA HIS A 89 7.54 10.83 -2.86
C HIS A 89 6.01 10.81 -3.02
N SER A 90 5.49 11.00 -4.23
CA SER A 90 4.06 10.84 -4.51
C SER A 90 3.58 9.42 -4.20
N ALA A 91 4.36 8.40 -4.59
CA ALA A 91 4.02 7.00 -4.30
C ALA A 91 3.99 6.70 -2.79
N MET A 92 4.92 7.28 -2.01
CA MET A 92 4.88 7.24 -0.56
C MET A 92 3.60 7.88 -0.02
N LEU A 93 3.31 9.14 -0.38
CA LEU A 93 2.15 9.88 0.14
C LEU A 93 0.82 9.15 -0.10
N ILE A 94 0.65 8.52 -1.26
CA ILE A 94 -0.55 7.74 -1.60
C ILE A 94 -0.65 6.46 -0.77
N ASN A 95 0.41 5.63 -0.76
CA ASN A 95 0.41 4.35 -0.05
C ASN A 95 0.30 4.53 1.48
N GLU A 96 1.02 5.51 2.02
CA GLU A 96 1.00 5.86 3.45
C GLU A 96 -0.28 6.63 3.85
N GLY A 97 -0.95 7.29 2.91
CA GLY A 97 -2.22 7.98 3.12
C GLY A 97 -3.42 7.02 3.22
N LEU A 98 -3.35 5.83 2.59
CA LEU A 98 -4.48 4.91 2.48
C LEU A 98 -5.16 4.53 3.82
N PRO A 99 -4.44 4.25 4.93
CA PRO A 99 -5.09 4.00 6.23
C PRO A 99 -5.97 5.16 6.73
N LEU A 100 -5.57 6.41 6.48
CA LEU A 100 -6.36 7.59 6.87
C LEU A 100 -7.57 7.76 5.96
N TYR A 101 -7.40 7.56 4.65
CA TYR A 101 -8.50 7.54 3.68
C TYR A 101 -9.56 6.51 4.05
N THR A 102 -9.15 5.25 4.31
CA THR A 102 -10.07 4.17 4.69
C THR A 102 -10.87 4.50 5.96
N VAL A 103 -10.27 5.10 6.99
CA VAL A 103 -11.01 5.49 8.20
C VAL A 103 -11.97 6.65 7.92
N ALA A 104 -11.54 7.68 7.18
CA ALA A 104 -12.42 8.80 6.82
C ALA A 104 -13.66 8.34 6.03
N ARG A 105 -13.50 7.35 5.13
CA ARG A 105 -14.61 6.72 4.38
C ARG A 105 -15.53 5.86 5.25
N LEU A 106 -15.02 5.28 6.34
CA LEU A 106 -15.87 4.62 7.34
C LEU A 106 -16.65 5.63 8.18
N GLU A 107 -16.01 6.72 8.62
CA GLU A 107 -16.66 7.79 9.40
C GLU A 107 -17.76 8.53 8.60
N GLN A 108 -17.65 8.60 7.27
CA GLN A 108 -18.72 9.10 6.39
C GLN A 108 -19.98 8.24 6.37
N ARG A 109 -19.93 6.99 6.86
CA ARG A 109 -21.04 6.02 6.78
C ARG A 109 -21.49 5.47 8.14
N PHE A 110 -20.64 5.57 9.17
CA PHE A 110 -20.87 4.97 10.48
C PHE A 110 -20.34 5.85 11.61
N ASP A 111 -21.11 6.00 12.70
CA ASP A 111 -20.57 6.51 13.97
C ASP A 111 -19.67 5.45 14.61
N LEU A 112 -18.37 5.54 14.31
CA LEU A 112 -17.36 4.64 14.85
C LEU A 112 -17.29 4.70 16.38
N SER A 113 -17.64 5.83 17.02
CA SER A 113 -17.52 6.03 18.47
C SER A 113 -18.34 5.02 19.29
N GLN A 114 -19.40 4.45 18.68
CA GLN A 114 -20.24 3.41 19.29
C GLN A 114 -19.92 1.99 18.82
N MET A 115 -19.10 1.81 17.78
CA MET A 115 -18.86 0.53 17.13
C MET A 115 -17.60 -0.21 17.65
N THR A 116 -17.70 -1.55 17.71
CA THR A 116 -16.50 -2.40 17.69
C THR A 116 -16.10 -2.64 16.23
N VAL A 117 -14.89 -2.24 15.84
CA VAL A 117 -14.34 -2.49 14.50
C VAL A 117 -13.40 -3.70 14.54
N GLY A 118 -13.54 -4.63 13.60
CA GLY A 118 -12.65 -5.79 13.44
C GLY A 118 -11.68 -5.60 12.28
N ILE A 119 -10.40 -5.85 12.51
CA ILE A 119 -9.35 -5.92 11.48
C ILE A 119 -8.97 -7.39 11.29
N LEU A 120 -9.15 -7.89 10.07
CA LEU A 120 -8.84 -9.27 9.70
C LEU A 120 -7.54 -9.27 8.88
N GLY A 121 -6.47 -9.84 9.44
CA GLY A 121 -5.11 -9.81 8.88
C GLY A 121 -4.30 -8.59 9.32
N MET A 122 -3.19 -8.81 10.02
CA MET A 122 -2.28 -7.77 10.52
C MET A 122 -0.89 -7.82 9.87
N ALA A 123 -0.46 -8.99 9.40
CA ALA A 123 0.74 -9.21 8.60
C ALA A 123 0.51 -8.87 7.11
N PHE A 124 1.53 -8.31 6.43
CA PHE A 124 1.52 -8.16 4.96
C PHE A 124 1.82 -9.49 4.26
N LYS A 125 2.70 -10.31 4.86
CA LYS A 125 3.16 -11.60 4.34
C LYS A 125 3.45 -12.55 5.49
N GLY A 126 3.49 -13.86 5.17
CA GLY A 126 3.72 -14.95 6.13
C GLY A 126 4.97 -14.84 7.01
N GLU A 127 6.02 -14.17 6.51
CA GLU A 127 7.35 -14.14 7.13
C GLU A 127 7.91 -12.70 7.10
N SER A 128 7.47 -11.85 8.04
CA SER A 128 8.05 -10.50 8.21
C SER A 128 7.74 -9.91 9.58
N ASP A 129 8.70 -9.95 10.50
CA ASP A 129 8.50 -9.60 11.91
C ASP A 129 8.47 -8.11 12.24
N ASP A 130 8.87 -7.21 11.33
CA ASP A 130 8.92 -5.78 11.64
C ASP A 130 7.54 -5.09 11.56
N ILE A 131 6.76 -5.36 12.60
CA ILE A 131 5.43 -4.78 12.87
C ILE A 131 5.42 -3.24 12.96
N ARG A 132 6.58 -2.58 13.12
CA ARG A 132 6.65 -1.12 13.34
C ARG A 132 6.28 -0.32 12.09
N SER A 133 6.49 -0.92 10.91
CA SER A 133 6.28 -0.28 9.60
C SER A 133 5.09 -0.86 8.81
N SER A 134 4.27 -1.72 9.42
CA SER A 134 3.08 -2.27 8.76
C SER A 134 1.90 -1.29 8.80
N LEU A 135 1.37 -0.97 7.62
CA LEU A 135 0.19 -0.10 7.45
C LEU A 135 -1.06 -0.63 8.19
N SER A 136 -1.17 -1.95 8.44
CA SER A 136 -2.26 -2.52 9.24
C SER A 136 -2.20 -2.09 10.71
N TYR A 137 -0.99 -1.88 11.25
CA TYR A 137 -0.81 -1.33 12.61
C TYR A 137 -1.05 0.18 12.64
N ARG A 138 -0.75 0.91 11.55
CA ARG A 138 -1.15 2.32 11.39
C ARG A 138 -2.67 2.47 11.34
N LEU A 139 -3.35 1.65 10.54
CA LEU A 139 -4.82 1.57 10.48
C LEU A 139 -5.43 1.25 11.86
N LYS A 140 -4.88 0.24 12.56
CA LYS A 140 -5.27 -0.09 13.94
C LYS A 140 -5.14 1.11 14.87
N ARG A 141 -4.00 1.82 14.88
CA ARG A 141 -3.80 3.00 15.74
C ARG A 141 -4.82 4.11 15.45
N ILE A 142 -5.10 4.40 14.18
CA ILE A 142 -6.09 5.42 13.81
C ILE A 142 -7.49 5.01 14.33
N LEU A 143 -7.90 3.76 14.08
CA LEU A 143 -9.18 3.24 14.58
C LEU A 143 -9.26 3.21 16.11
N GLN A 144 -8.15 2.98 16.83
CA GLN A 144 -8.13 3.02 18.30
C GLN A 144 -8.44 4.41 18.88
N PHE A 145 -8.27 5.49 18.12
CA PHE A 145 -8.70 6.84 18.51
C PHE A 145 -10.10 7.22 18.02
N LYS A 146 -10.70 6.47 17.08
CA LYS A 146 -12.01 6.77 16.47
C LYS A 146 -13.12 5.79 16.86
N SER A 147 -12.81 4.59 17.33
CA SER A 147 -13.76 3.51 17.55
C SER A 147 -13.90 3.08 19.00
N LYS A 148 -15.12 2.69 19.43
CA LYS A 148 -15.40 2.20 20.81
C LYS A 148 -14.46 1.08 21.25
N ARG A 149 -14.12 0.20 20.31
CA ARG A 149 -13.15 -0.89 20.48
C ARG A 149 -12.62 -1.33 19.13
N VAL A 150 -11.34 -1.69 19.07
CA VAL A 150 -10.74 -2.33 17.89
C VAL A 150 -10.32 -3.75 18.25
N LEU A 151 -10.83 -4.73 17.49
CA LEU A 151 -10.40 -6.12 17.53
C LEU A 151 -9.48 -6.40 16.34
N CYS A 152 -8.52 -7.30 16.52
CA CYS A 152 -7.60 -7.72 15.47
C CYS A 152 -7.47 -9.24 15.51
N THR A 153 -7.40 -9.89 14.35
CA THR A 153 -7.05 -11.31 14.23
C THR A 153 -6.04 -11.52 13.12
N ASP A 154 -5.18 -12.52 13.28
CA ASP A 154 -4.19 -12.93 12.29
C ASP A 154 -3.93 -14.43 12.44
N SER A 155 -4.10 -15.20 11.37
CA SER A 155 -3.90 -16.66 11.40
C SER A 155 -2.43 -17.07 11.54
N LEU A 156 -1.49 -16.12 11.47
CA LEU A 156 -0.06 -16.33 11.70
C LEU A 156 0.36 -15.94 13.14
N ARG A 157 -0.60 -15.62 14.02
CA ARG A 157 -0.38 -15.33 15.45
C ARG A 157 -1.38 -16.07 16.34
N LEU A 158 -1.11 -17.36 16.49
CA LEU A 158 -1.52 -18.18 17.65
C LEU A 158 -0.38 -18.15 18.68
#